data_AF-A0A6P0JSP1-F1
#
_entry.id   AF-A0A6P0JSP1-F1
#
_cell.length_a   1.000
_cell.length_b   1.000
_cell.length_c   1.000
_cell.angle_alpha   90.00
_cell.angle_beta   90.00
_cell.angle_gamma   90.00
#
_symmetry.space_group_name_H-M   'P 1'
#
loop_
_entity.id
_entity.type
_entity.pdbx_description
1 polymer ?
#
loop_
_entity_poly.entity_id
_entity_poly.type
_entity_poly.pdbx_seq_one_letter_code
_entity_poly.pdbx_strand_id
1 'polypeptide(L)' 'MTSEQYENLLAHEPPHLYPSPVELEDGTEAIAMLYPRDIIEKNGYPDISHYGSWTAYKSQQS' A
#
# COMPACT_ATOMS: atom_id res chain seq x y z
N MET A 1 -17.78 10.73 -0.09
CA MET A 1 -17.30 9.93 -1.23
C MET A 1 -18.50 9.63 -2.09
N THR A 2 -18.58 10.23 -3.28
CA THR A 2 -19.60 9.85 -4.29
C THR A 2 -19.11 8.61 -5.04
N SER A 3 -20.01 7.80 -5.60
CA SER A 3 -19.65 6.61 -6.38
C SER A 3 -18.71 6.95 -7.55
N GLU A 4 -18.83 8.15 -8.11
CA GLU A 4 -17.99 8.64 -9.20
C GLU A 4 -16.54 8.94 -8.77
N GLN A 5 -16.34 9.42 -7.53
CA GLN A 5 -15.00 9.59 -6.96
C GLN A 5 -14.32 8.25 -6.70
N TYR A 6 -15.10 7.23 -6.36
CA TYR A 6 -14.61 5.88 -6.11
C TYR A 6 -14.16 5.18 -7.41
N GLU A 7 -14.98 5.24 -8.47
CA GLU A 7 -14.62 4.68 -9.80
C GLU A 7 -13.37 5.34 -10.40
N ASN A 8 -13.23 6.67 -10.25
CA ASN A 8 -12.06 7.39 -10.74
C ASN A 8 -10.79 7.03 -9.94
N LEU A 9 -10.91 6.81 -8.63
CA LEU A 9 -9.81 6.32 -7.80
C LEU A 9 -9.33 4.94 -8.29
N LEU A 10 -10.27 4.00 -8.49
CA LEU A 10 -9.98 2.65 -8.96
C LEU A 10 -9.29 2.63 -10.33
N ALA A 11 -9.66 3.54 -11.25
CA ALA A 11 -9.04 3.64 -12.56
C ALA A 11 -7.55 4.06 -12.54
N HIS A 12 -7.09 4.65 -11.42
CA HIS A 12 -5.73 5.16 -11.26
C HIS A 12 -4.92 4.42 -10.18
N GLU A 13 -5.51 3.41 -9.52
CA GLU A 13 -4.75 2.59 -8.59
C GLU A 13 -3.76 1.71 -9.33
N PRO A 14 -2.51 1.59 -8.84
CA PRO A 14 -1.56 0.60 -9.32
C PRO A 14 -2.24 -0.78 -9.41
N PRO A 15 -2.10 -1.49 -10.53
CA PRO A 15 -2.71 -2.79 -10.69
C PRO A 15 -2.28 -3.70 -9.54
N HIS A 16 -3.22 -4.50 -9.04
CA HIS A 16 -3.04 -5.48 -7.97
C HIS A 16 -3.09 -4.96 -6.53
N LEU A 17 -3.24 -3.64 -6.27
CA LEU A 17 -3.59 -3.19 -4.93
C LEU A 17 -4.99 -3.69 -4.54
N TYR A 18 -5.16 -4.06 -3.27
CA TYR A 18 -6.45 -4.50 -2.73
C TYR A 18 -6.63 -4.05 -1.28
N PRO A 19 -7.86 -3.71 -0.86
CA PRO A 19 -8.15 -3.38 0.53
C PRO A 19 -8.18 -4.65 1.39
N SER A 20 -7.58 -4.58 2.58
CA SER A 20 -7.55 -5.68 3.55
C SER A 20 -7.45 -5.15 4.98
N PRO A 21 -8.05 -5.82 5.99
CA PRO A 21 -7.89 -5.42 7.38
C PRO A 21 -6.44 -5.65 7.86
N VAL A 22 -5.93 -4.70 8.64
CA VAL A 22 -4.66 -4.79 9.35
C VAL A 22 -4.85 -4.38 10.81
N GLU A 23 -4.07 -4.99 11.70
CA GLU A 23 -4.02 -4.62 13.11
C GLU A 23 -3.07 -3.43 13.31
N LEU A 24 -3.55 -2.41 14.01
CA LEU A 24 -2.78 -1.23 14.41
C LEU A 24 -2.09 -1.48 15.76
N GLU A 25 -1.13 -0.61 16.11
CA GLU A 25 -0.35 -0.74 17.36
C GLU A 25 -1.22 -0.72 18.63
N ASP A 26 -2.38 -0.05 18.58
CA ASP A 26 -3.35 0.00 19.68
C ASP A 26 -4.27 -1.24 19.75
N GLY A 27 -4.06 -2.22 18.88
CA GLY A 27 -4.85 -3.46 18.77
C GLY A 27 -6.18 -3.28 18.02
N THR A 28 -6.43 -2.11 17.42
CA THR A 28 -7.62 -1.90 16.59
C THR A 28 -7.39 -2.35 15.15
N GLU A 29 -8.47 -2.71 14.44
CA GLU A 29 -8.40 -3.05 13.02
C GLU A 29 -8.72 -1.83 12.15
N ALA A 30 -7.94 -1.65 11.08
CA ALA A 30 -8.19 -0.66 10.04
C ALA A 30 -8.08 -1.29 8.65
N ILE A 31 -8.79 -0.73 7.67
CA ILE A 31 -8.63 -1.12 6.26
C ILE A 31 -7.41 -0.43 5.68
N ALA A 32 -6.45 -1.21 5.19
CA ALA A 32 -5.27 -0.74 4.48
C ALA A 32 -5.25 -1.26 3.03
N MET A 33 -4.53 -0.55 2.16
CA MET A 33 -4.27 -0.98 0.79
C MET A 33 -3.00 -1.83 0.77
N LEU A 34 -3.14 -3.11 0.41
CA LEU A 34 -2.04 -4.08 0.37
C LEU A 34 -1.70 -4.45 -1.07
N TYR A 35 -0.46 -4.89 -1.26
CA TYR A 35 0.04 -5.38 -2.54
C TYR A 35 0.46 -6.86 -2.42
N PRO A 36 0.11 -7.73 -3.38
CA PRO A 36 0.37 -9.18 -3.27
C PRO A 36 1.86 -9.52 -3.17
N ARG A 37 2.22 -10.31 -2.17
CA ARG A 37 3.60 -10.78 -1.93
C ARG A 37 4.19 -11.49 -3.15
N ASP A 38 3.44 -12.39 -3.77
CA ASP A 38 3.90 -13.16 -4.95
C ASP A 38 4.37 -12.26 -6.09
N ILE A 39 3.73 -11.10 -6.27
CA ILE A 39 4.10 -10.13 -7.31
C ILE A 39 5.37 -9.37 -6.91
N ILE A 40 5.53 -9.04 -5.63
CA ILE A 40 6.75 -8.41 -5.08
C ILE A 40 7.95 -9.33 -5.32
N GLU A 41 7.82 -10.59 -4.92
CA GLU A 41 8.88 -11.59 -5.03
C GLU A 41 9.23 -11.88 -6.49
N LYS A 42 8.23 -12.04 -7.36
CA LYS A 42 8.42 -12.29 -8.79
C LYS A 42 9.18 -11.17 -9.50
N ASN A 43 8.94 -9.91 -9.12
CA ASN A 43 9.58 -8.75 -9.74
C ASN A 43 10.88 -8.32 -9.05
N GLY A 44 11.22 -8.94 -7.91
CA GLY A 44 12.43 -8.60 -7.15
C GLY A 44 12.43 -7.17 -6.63
N TYR A 45 11.27 -6.65 -6.20
CA TYR A 45 11.21 -5.29 -5.64
C TYR A 45 12.02 -5.20 -4.35
N PRO A 46 12.68 -4.04 -4.11
CA PRO A 46 13.51 -3.87 -2.93
C PRO A 46 12.65 -3.90 -1.65
N ASP A 47 13.15 -4.60 -0.65
CA ASP A 47 12.64 -4.47 0.70
C ASP A 47 13.04 -3.11 1.27
N ILE A 48 12.05 -2.35 1.74
CA ILE A 48 12.21 -1.02 2.32
C ILE A 48 11.71 -0.98 3.77
N SER A 49 11.48 -2.14 4.40
CA SER A 49 10.97 -2.22 5.77
C SER A 49 11.89 -1.53 6.79
N HIS A 50 13.20 -1.47 6.55
CA HIS A 50 14.15 -0.78 7.45
C HIS A 50 13.99 0.74 7.48
N TYR A 51 13.31 1.36 6.50
CA TYR A 51 13.00 2.79 6.51
C TYR A 51 11.84 3.13 7.47
N GLY A 52 11.02 2.15 7.86
CA GLY A 52 9.89 2.32 8.78
C GLY A 52 8.69 3.11 8.22
N SER A 53 8.85 3.87 7.12
CA SER A 53 7.75 4.56 6.43
C SER A 53 8.08 4.87 4.98
N TRP A 54 7.05 4.95 4.14
CA TRP A 54 7.17 5.40 2.75
C TRP A 54 7.75 6.82 2.62
N THR A 55 7.39 7.72 3.54
CA THR A 55 7.91 9.09 3.56
C THR A 55 9.41 9.12 3.85
N ALA A 56 9.89 8.35 4.82
CA ALA A 56 11.31 8.25 5.14
C ALA A 56 12.13 7.62 4.02
N TYR A 57 11.57 6.63 3.33
CA TYR A 57 12.20 6.06 2.12
C TYR A 57 12.35 7.12 1.02
N LYS A 58 11.26 7.83 0.68
CA LYS A 58 11.30 8.86 -0.36
C LYS A 58 12.26 10.01 -0.05
N SER A 59 12.39 10.41 1.21
CA SER A 59 13.33 11.48 1.59
C SER A 59 14.81 11.08 1.41
N GLN A 60 15.12 9.79 1.38
CA GLN A 60 16.49 9.29 1.13
C GLN A 60 16.79 9.06 -0.36
N GLN A 61 15.80 9.20 -1.24
CA GLN A 61 15.98 9.12 -2.70
C GLN A 61 16.15 10.51 -3.36
N SER A 62 16.31 11.57 -2.57
CA SER A 62 16.43 12.96 -3.03
C SER A 62 17.88 13.39 -3.23
#